data_AF-A0A314XWN1-F1
#
_entry.id   AF-A0A314XWN1-F1
#
_cell.length_a   1.000
_cell.length_b   1.000
_cell.length_c   1.000
_cell.angle_alpha   90.00
_cell.angle_beta   90.00
_cell.angle_gamma   90.00
#
_symmetry.space_group_name_H-M   'P 1'
#
loop_
_entity.id
_entity.type
_entity.pdbx_description
1 polymer ?
#
loop_
_entity_poly.entity_id
_entity_poly.type
_entity_poly.pdbx_seq_one_letter_code
_entity_poly.pdbx_strand_id
1 'polypeptide(L)'
;MRSLMNSTTLDPNRPVLEKLEKLYVIRLNLKKLCIGDLPHGSLSNLKLLEVKKCVALKGTLLQPNLWQKLQNLEVLNIEDMHCMEYVFQPEGVEQEQTVFRKLREMKLAKLDELKSIWNGPAQCAIFHNLKVLTVSDCNKLKSIFTTDAAQCLLQLEELLVYDCSSLKTVIKPSEGTLEEKIIIPQLRHILLRRLRELKSFYSGGSGSVECPSLEHLNVLNCPQFLMSTSDFHSQKQDQANWYGPFSFAFISLLDLLNDSNIHLIIPGILREVRTSNSPV
;
A
#
# COMPACT_ATOMS: atom_id res chain seq x y z
N MET A 1 7.72 27.56 7.14
CA MET A 1 8.47 26.76 8.14
C MET A 1 9.22 25.66 7.40
N ARG A 2 10.50 25.40 7.68
CA ARG A 2 11.28 24.44 6.85
C ARG A 2 10.99 22.98 7.21
N SER A 3 10.80 22.66 8.48
CA SER A 3 10.45 21.33 8.96
C SER A 3 9.61 21.34 10.23
N LEU A 4 8.98 20.21 10.56
CA LEU A 4 8.23 20.05 11.82
C LEU A 4 9.17 19.99 13.01
N MET A 5 10.24 19.20 12.89
CA MET A 5 11.30 19.05 13.88
C MET A 5 12.63 19.47 13.27
N ASN A 6 13.47 20.15 14.05
CA ASN A 6 14.83 20.51 13.66
C ASN A 6 15.79 20.09 14.77
N SER A 7 16.62 19.06 14.54
CA SER A 7 17.53 18.56 15.57
C SER A 7 18.78 19.43 15.75
N THR A 8 19.10 20.32 14.81
CA THR A 8 20.24 21.24 14.95
C THR A 8 20.04 22.27 16.07
N THR A 9 18.81 22.42 16.54
CA THR A 9 18.44 23.35 17.62
C THR A 9 18.07 22.61 18.91
N LEU A 10 18.14 21.27 18.93
CA LEU A 10 17.74 20.44 20.06
C LEU A 10 18.98 20.00 20.86
N ASP A 11 18.79 19.81 22.16
CA ASP A 11 19.77 19.13 23.01
C ASP A 11 19.88 17.67 22.55
N PRO A 12 21.07 17.20 22.12
CA PRO A 12 21.26 15.85 21.60
C PRO A 12 21.00 14.75 22.65
N ASN A 13 21.03 15.09 23.95
CA ASN A 13 20.81 14.14 25.04
C ASN A 13 19.35 14.08 25.51
N ARG A 14 18.48 14.97 25.01
CA ARG A 14 17.09 15.06 25.46
C ARG A 14 16.13 14.58 24.38
N PRO A 15 15.48 13.41 24.54
CA PRO A 15 14.48 12.94 23.58
C PRO A 15 13.31 13.92 23.47
N VAL A 16 12.78 14.03 22.26
CA VAL A 16 11.65 14.89 21.93
C VAL A 16 10.45 14.03 21.55
N LEU A 17 9.28 14.37 22.11
CA LEU A 17 8.02 13.68 21.84
C LEU A 17 8.08 12.16 22.17
N GLU A 18 8.85 11.75 23.18
CA GLU A 18 9.01 10.34 23.58
C GLU A 18 7.69 9.68 24.00
N LYS A 19 6.74 10.45 24.55
CA LYS A 19 5.42 9.96 24.98
C LYS A 19 4.35 10.04 23.89
N LEU A 20 4.67 10.61 22.72
CA LEU A 20 3.69 10.86 21.67
C LEU A 20 3.35 9.55 20.95
N GLU A 21 2.08 9.15 20.99
CA GLU A 21 1.61 7.94 20.29
C GLU A 21 1.00 8.21 18.91
N LYS A 22 0.44 9.40 18.70
CA LYS A 22 -0.25 9.77 17.46
C LYS A 22 0.21 11.15 17.01
N LEU A 23 0.61 11.27 15.76
CA LEU A 23 1.06 12.53 15.17
C LEU A 23 0.25 12.81 13.91
N TYR A 24 -0.42 13.97 13.90
CA TYR A 24 -1.20 14.46 12.77
C TYR A 24 -0.51 15.72 12.21
N VAL A 25 -0.08 15.65 10.95
CA VAL A 25 0.61 16.72 10.23
C VAL A 25 -0.32 17.20 9.12
N ILE A 26 -1.17 18.18 9.43
CA ILE A 26 -2.28 18.58 8.56
C ILE A 26 -2.13 20.04 8.12
N ARG A 27 -2.19 20.30 6.80
CA ARG A 27 -2.16 21.64 6.19
C ARG A 27 -0.93 22.47 6.59
N LEU A 28 0.20 21.82 6.84
CA LEU A 28 1.44 22.51 7.17
C LEU A 28 2.30 22.74 5.91
N ASN A 29 2.84 23.95 5.79
CA ASN A 29 3.73 24.32 4.69
C ASN A 29 5.19 23.95 5.02
N LEU A 30 5.46 22.64 5.15
CA LEU A 30 6.76 22.07 5.52
C LEU A 30 7.47 21.50 4.30
N LYS A 31 8.81 21.62 4.24
CA LYS A 31 9.62 20.97 3.20
C LYS A 31 10.10 19.58 3.58
N LYS A 32 10.22 19.31 4.89
CA LYS A 32 10.59 18.00 5.46
C LYS A 32 9.84 17.77 6.76
N LEU A 33 9.63 16.52 7.17
CA LEU A 33 9.15 16.24 8.53
C LEU A 33 10.22 16.57 9.57
N CYS A 34 11.45 16.11 9.36
CA CYS A 34 12.57 16.37 10.25
C CYS A 34 13.82 16.83 9.49
N ILE A 35 14.56 17.76 10.07
CA ILE A 35 15.92 18.15 9.64
C ILE A 35 16.91 17.64 10.68
N GLY A 36 17.93 16.92 10.22
CA GLY A 36 18.95 16.27 11.04
C GLY A 36 18.46 15.01 11.76
N ASP A 37 19.33 14.44 12.60
CA ASP A 37 19.04 13.24 13.38
C ASP A 37 18.41 13.60 14.73
N LEU A 38 17.22 13.05 15.00
CA LEU A 38 16.57 13.24 16.30
C LEU A 38 17.36 12.51 17.41
N PRO A 39 17.41 13.07 18.64
CA PRO A 39 17.96 12.40 19.81
C PRO A 39 17.44 10.97 19.97
N HIS A 40 18.25 10.06 20.52
CA HIS A 40 17.81 8.70 20.80
C HIS A 40 16.57 8.69 21.73
N GLY A 41 15.60 7.81 21.47
CA GLY A 41 14.33 7.77 22.19
C GLY A 41 13.24 8.72 21.68
N SER A 42 13.57 9.68 20.81
CA SER A 42 12.56 10.55 20.19
C SER A 42 11.59 9.76 19.32
N LEU A 43 10.29 10.07 19.41
CA LEU A 43 9.19 9.39 18.71
C LEU A 43 9.11 7.87 18.95
N SER A 44 9.81 7.35 19.96
CA SER A 44 9.89 5.90 20.19
C SER A 44 8.53 5.25 20.47
N ASN A 45 7.55 5.97 21.03
CA ASN A 45 6.20 5.44 21.27
C ASN A 45 5.20 5.76 20.15
N LEU A 46 5.63 6.36 19.03
CA LEU A 46 4.71 6.76 17.97
C LEU A 46 4.15 5.53 17.25
N LYS A 47 2.83 5.36 17.31
CA LYS A 47 2.05 4.27 16.68
C LYS A 47 1.33 4.72 15.42
N LEU A 48 0.92 5.98 15.35
CA LEU A 48 0.18 6.50 14.19
C LEU A 48 0.84 7.79 13.67
N LEU A 49 1.09 7.82 12.37
CA LEU A 49 1.50 9.01 11.64
C LEU A 49 0.49 9.29 10.53
N GLU A 50 -0.17 10.44 10.61
CA GLU A 50 -1.04 10.96 9.56
C GLU A 50 -0.46 12.24 8.98
N VAL A 51 -0.31 12.29 7.65
CA VAL A 51 0.19 13.47 6.93
C VAL A 51 -0.80 13.83 5.85
N LYS A 52 -1.36 15.04 5.93
CA LYS A 52 -2.45 15.49 5.05
C LYS A 52 -2.26 16.91 4.56
N LYS A 53 -2.52 17.17 3.27
CA LYS A 53 -2.58 18.54 2.70
C LYS A 53 -1.29 19.35 2.91
N CYS A 54 -0.12 18.70 2.89
CA CYS A 54 1.16 19.36 3.13
C CYS A 54 1.89 19.65 1.81
N VAL A 55 1.50 20.74 1.15
CA VAL A 55 1.85 21.03 -0.26
C VAL A 55 3.34 21.29 -0.53
N ALA A 56 4.13 21.64 0.49
CA ALA A 56 5.57 21.88 0.34
C ALA A 56 6.43 20.64 0.57
N LEU A 57 5.86 19.52 1.04
CA LEU A 57 6.58 18.26 1.20
C LEU A 57 6.75 17.64 -0.19
N LYS A 58 7.90 17.95 -0.80
CA LYS A 58 8.29 17.43 -2.11
C LYS A 58 9.24 16.24 -1.98
N GLY A 59 9.20 15.34 -2.96
CA GLY A 59 10.09 14.18 -2.99
C GLY A 59 9.61 13.06 -2.06
N THR A 60 10.37 12.77 -1.00
CA THR A 60 10.15 11.64 -0.10
C THR A 60 9.68 12.08 1.28
N LEU A 61 8.66 11.41 1.84
CA LEU A 61 8.20 11.64 3.21
C LEU A 61 9.17 11.09 4.28
N LEU A 62 9.45 9.78 4.23
CA LEU A 62 10.19 9.06 5.26
C LEU A 62 11.63 8.82 4.84
N GLN A 63 12.48 9.77 5.21
CA GLN A 63 13.94 9.73 5.02
C GLN A 63 14.61 8.79 6.05
N PRO A 64 15.80 8.23 5.76
CA PRO A 64 16.49 7.27 6.63
C PRO A 64 16.70 7.72 8.08
N ASN A 65 16.86 9.02 8.34
CA ASN A 65 17.01 9.58 9.68
C ASN A 65 15.78 9.36 10.59
N LEU A 66 14.60 9.07 10.03
CA LEU A 66 13.37 8.81 10.78
C LEU A 66 13.11 7.33 11.02
N TRP A 67 13.76 6.45 10.26
CA TRP A 67 13.49 5.01 10.23
C TRP A 67 13.71 4.34 11.57
N GLN A 68 14.85 4.62 12.21
CA GLN A 68 15.19 4.09 13.53
C GLN A 68 14.39 4.73 14.66
N LYS A 69 13.69 5.84 14.40
CA LYS A 69 12.89 6.55 15.42
C LYS A 69 11.44 6.07 15.46
N LEU A 70 10.96 5.54 14.34
CA LEU A 70 9.58 5.11 14.14
C LEU A 70 9.41 3.58 14.28
N GLN A 71 10.19 2.95 15.16
CA GLN A 71 10.21 1.49 15.33
C GLN A 71 8.87 0.91 15.80
N ASN A 72 8.05 1.70 16.51
CA ASN A 72 6.74 1.31 17.00
C ASN A 72 5.59 1.82 16.11
N LEU A 73 5.88 2.37 14.94
CA LEU A 73 4.84 2.84 14.02
C LEU A 73 4.00 1.65 13.53
N GLU A 74 2.70 1.76 13.70
CA GLU A 74 1.71 0.74 13.38
C GLU A 74 0.86 1.12 12.16
N VAL A 75 0.53 2.41 12.04
CA VAL A 75 -0.36 2.96 11.02
C VAL A 75 0.27 4.19 10.37
N LEU A 76 0.35 4.17 9.03
CA LEU A 76 0.82 5.29 8.22
C LEU A 76 -0.27 5.74 7.24
N ASN A 77 -0.78 6.95 7.43
CA ASN A 77 -1.80 7.54 6.58
C ASN A 77 -1.24 8.78 5.88
N ILE A 78 -1.31 8.79 4.55
CA ILE A 78 -0.86 9.91 3.72
C ILE A 78 -1.99 10.26 2.77
N GLU A 79 -2.49 11.49 2.86
CA GLU A 79 -3.63 11.94 2.07
C GLU A 79 -3.41 13.32 1.45
N ASP A 80 -3.81 13.50 0.20
CA ASP A 80 -3.91 14.84 -0.43
C ASP A 80 -2.54 15.55 -0.46
N MET A 81 -1.59 14.93 -1.18
CA MET A 81 -0.21 15.39 -1.31
C MET A 81 0.15 15.58 -2.79
N HIS A 82 0.28 16.84 -3.21
CA HIS A 82 0.43 17.18 -4.64
C HIS A 82 1.88 17.17 -5.17
N CYS A 83 2.90 16.90 -4.34
CA CYS A 83 4.30 16.97 -4.76
C CYS A 83 5.16 15.78 -4.29
N MET A 84 4.55 14.80 -3.63
CA MET A 84 5.26 13.63 -3.13
C MET A 84 5.44 12.62 -4.26
N GLU A 85 6.69 12.22 -4.52
CA GLU A 85 7.02 11.24 -5.56
C GLU A 85 7.18 9.84 -4.98
N TYR A 86 7.64 9.75 -3.73
CA TYR A 86 7.93 8.50 -3.02
C TYR A 86 7.52 8.58 -1.56
N VAL A 87 7.10 7.46 -0.96
CA VAL A 87 6.82 7.40 0.49
C VAL A 87 8.11 7.14 1.27
N PHE A 88 8.92 6.19 0.80
CA PHE A 88 10.18 5.76 1.42
C PHE A 88 11.39 5.94 0.49
N GLN A 89 12.54 6.35 1.04
CA GLN A 89 13.81 6.47 0.31
C GLN A 89 14.92 5.71 1.05
N PRO A 90 15.27 4.48 0.61
CA PRO A 90 16.35 3.66 1.17
C PRO A 90 17.78 4.08 0.91
N GLU A 91 18.03 5.00 -0.02
CA GLU A 91 19.38 5.37 -0.43
C GLU A 91 20.28 5.76 0.77
N GLY A 92 21.40 5.05 0.91
CA GLY A 92 22.43 5.28 1.94
C GLY A 92 22.37 4.36 3.17
N VAL A 93 21.46 3.38 3.22
CA VAL A 93 21.39 2.41 4.32
C VAL A 93 21.91 1.04 3.86
N GLU A 94 23.15 0.71 4.21
CA GLU A 94 23.80 -0.58 3.89
C GLU A 94 23.35 -1.72 4.83
N GLN A 95 22.59 -1.42 5.89
CA GLN A 95 22.20 -2.40 6.90
C GLN A 95 20.68 -2.60 6.90
N GLU A 96 20.25 -3.83 6.62
CA GLU A 96 18.87 -4.34 6.72
C GLU A 96 18.27 -4.30 8.14
N GLN A 97 18.88 -3.56 9.07
CA GLN A 97 18.54 -3.64 10.48
C GLN A 97 17.29 -2.83 10.80
N THR A 98 16.15 -3.53 10.75
CA THR A 98 15.07 -3.45 11.75
C THR A 98 14.15 -2.23 11.69
N VAL A 99 13.83 -1.75 10.50
CA VAL A 99 12.95 -0.59 10.34
C VAL A 99 11.47 -1.01 10.29
N PHE A 100 10.57 -0.27 10.96
CA PHE A 100 9.10 -0.43 10.92
C PHE A 100 8.55 -1.83 11.32
N ARG A 101 9.07 -2.42 12.39
CA ARG A 101 8.68 -3.77 12.86
C ARG A 101 7.20 -3.97 13.22
N LYS A 102 6.44 -2.89 13.40
CA LYS A 102 5.03 -2.95 13.81
C LYS A 102 4.07 -2.41 12.76
N LEU A 103 4.58 -1.94 11.62
CA LEU A 103 3.76 -1.31 10.60
C LEU A 103 2.83 -2.35 9.99
N ARG A 104 1.54 -2.24 10.31
CA ARG A 104 0.50 -3.17 9.89
C ARG A 104 -0.46 -2.57 8.88
N GLU A 105 -0.58 -1.26 8.83
CA GLU A 105 -1.56 -0.58 7.99
C GLU A 105 -0.93 0.63 7.31
N MET A 106 -1.17 0.72 6.01
CA MET A 106 -0.76 1.87 5.21
C MET A 106 -1.92 2.32 4.31
N LYS A 107 -2.24 3.61 4.39
CA LYS A 107 -3.21 4.27 3.50
C LYS A 107 -2.56 5.39 2.73
N LEU A 108 -2.63 5.29 1.41
CA LEU A 108 -2.12 6.26 0.45
C LEU A 108 -3.29 6.76 -0.39
N ALA A 109 -3.64 8.04 -0.26
CA ALA A 109 -4.83 8.60 -0.91
C ALA A 109 -4.52 9.96 -1.56
N LYS A 110 -4.95 10.17 -2.81
CA LYS A 110 -4.82 11.48 -3.50
C LYS A 110 -3.38 11.99 -3.50
N LEU A 111 -2.46 11.15 -3.98
CA LEU A 111 -1.04 11.47 -4.09
C LEU A 111 -0.69 11.69 -5.57
N ASP A 112 -0.88 12.93 -6.04
CA ASP A 112 -0.89 13.28 -7.48
C ASP A 112 0.42 12.96 -8.20
N GLU A 113 1.54 13.12 -7.51
CA GLU A 113 2.88 12.94 -8.07
C GLU A 113 3.51 11.59 -7.71
N LEU A 114 2.80 10.71 -6.99
CA LEU A 114 3.35 9.45 -6.51
C LEU A 114 3.71 8.54 -7.68
N LYS A 115 5.01 8.26 -7.84
CA LYS A 115 5.55 7.39 -8.89
C LYS A 115 5.70 5.94 -8.40
N SER A 116 6.08 5.78 -7.13
CA SER A 116 6.30 4.50 -6.46
C SER A 116 6.19 4.69 -4.95
N ILE A 117 5.83 3.64 -4.20
CA ILE A 117 5.80 3.72 -2.73
C ILE A 117 7.24 3.82 -2.17
N TRP A 118 8.23 3.24 -2.84
CA TRP A 118 9.64 3.33 -2.45
C TRP A 118 10.56 3.70 -3.63
N ASN A 119 11.69 4.32 -3.32
CA ASN A 119 12.73 4.72 -4.27
C ASN A 119 14.05 3.95 -4.04
N GLY A 120 14.22 2.79 -4.69
CA GLY A 120 15.44 1.96 -4.58
C GLY A 120 15.14 0.47 -4.42
N PRO A 121 16.14 -0.36 -4.02
CA PRO A 121 15.92 -1.78 -3.76
C PRO A 121 14.89 -1.96 -2.64
N ALA A 122 14.02 -2.96 -2.79
CA ALA A 122 12.98 -3.23 -1.81
C ALA A 122 13.62 -3.65 -0.48
N GLN A 123 13.24 -2.97 0.60
CA GLN A 123 13.63 -3.39 1.94
C GLN A 123 12.51 -4.22 2.55
N CYS A 124 12.70 -5.54 2.65
CA CYS A 124 11.68 -6.44 3.19
C CYS A 124 11.19 -6.03 4.57
N ALA A 125 12.03 -5.40 5.40
CA ALA A 125 11.68 -4.95 6.74
C ALA A 125 10.42 -4.06 6.79
N ILE A 126 10.18 -3.25 5.74
CA ILE A 126 9.04 -2.33 5.68
C ILE A 126 7.71 -3.08 5.46
N PHE A 127 7.75 -4.14 4.65
CA PHE A 127 6.55 -4.84 4.17
C PHE A 127 6.22 -6.09 4.99
N HIS A 128 7.19 -6.64 5.73
CA HIS A 128 7.06 -7.94 6.40
C HIS A 128 5.83 -8.06 7.30
N ASN A 129 5.49 -6.99 8.05
CA ASN A 129 4.37 -6.98 8.99
C ASN A 129 3.12 -6.28 8.46
N LEU A 130 3.16 -5.80 7.22
CA LEU A 130 2.04 -5.06 6.63
C LEU A 130 0.88 -6.02 6.40
N LYS A 131 -0.28 -5.74 7.02
CA LYS A 131 -1.52 -6.51 6.91
C LYS A 131 -2.51 -5.88 5.94
N VAL A 132 -2.57 -4.55 5.91
CA VAL A 132 -3.54 -3.82 5.10
C VAL A 132 -2.84 -2.73 4.31
N LEU A 133 -3.03 -2.73 2.99
CA LEU A 133 -2.64 -1.64 2.10
C LEU A 133 -3.86 -1.09 1.38
N THR A 134 -4.10 0.21 1.56
CA THR A 134 -5.10 0.96 0.77
C THR A 134 -4.40 2.00 -0.10
N VAL A 135 -4.64 1.95 -1.42
CA VAL A 135 -4.15 2.94 -2.38
C VAL A 135 -5.32 3.52 -3.17
N SER A 136 -5.48 4.83 -3.15
CA SER A 136 -6.61 5.49 -3.81
C SER A 136 -6.26 6.82 -4.46
N ASP A 137 -6.85 7.13 -5.61
CA ASP A 137 -6.65 8.40 -6.32
C ASP A 137 -5.16 8.75 -6.58
N CYS A 138 -4.29 7.75 -6.78
CA CYS A 138 -2.84 7.95 -7.04
C CYS A 138 -2.55 7.86 -8.55
N ASN A 139 -2.89 8.91 -9.29
CA ASN A 139 -3.00 8.85 -10.75
C ASN A 139 -1.67 8.79 -11.53
N LYS A 140 -0.50 8.98 -10.91
CA LYS A 140 0.81 8.75 -11.56
C LYS A 140 1.46 7.42 -11.20
N LEU A 141 0.86 6.66 -10.28
CA LEU A 141 1.38 5.37 -9.85
C LEU A 141 1.14 4.33 -10.96
N LYS A 142 2.22 3.77 -11.51
CA LYS A 142 2.15 2.77 -12.61
C LYS A 142 2.15 1.32 -12.14
N SER A 143 2.74 1.07 -10.98
CA SER A 143 2.84 -0.22 -10.29
C SER A 143 2.84 -0.01 -8.79
N ILE A 144 2.27 -0.94 -8.01
CA ILE A 144 2.28 -0.85 -6.54
C ILE A 144 3.55 -1.50 -6.00
N PHE A 145 3.87 -2.70 -6.48
CA PHE A 145 5.03 -3.46 -6.03
C PHE A 145 6.00 -3.85 -7.14
N THR A 146 7.25 -4.07 -6.75
CA THR A 146 8.25 -4.83 -7.51
C THR A 146 8.22 -6.29 -7.04
N THR A 147 8.76 -7.21 -7.84
CA THR A 147 8.89 -8.63 -7.45
C THR A 147 9.53 -8.78 -6.08
N ASP A 148 10.67 -8.13 -5.83
CA ASP A 148 11.38 -8.25 -4.54
C ASP A 148 10.53 -7.77 -3.37
N ALA A 149 9.80 -6.66 -3.53
CA ALA A 149 8.92 -6.17 -2.48
C ALA A 149 7.72 -7.10 -2.25
N ALA A 150 7.19 -7.70 -3.32
CA ALA A 150 6.06 -8.60 -3.25
C ALA A 150 6.40 -9.89 -2.47
N GLN A 151 7.64 -10.39 -2.59
CA GLN A 151 8.13 -11.53 -1.81
C GLN A 151 8.18 -11.26 -0.30
N CYS A 152 8.27 -9.99 0.09
CA CYS A 152 8.28 -9.61 1.50
C CYS A 152 6.87 -9.49 2.11
N LEU A 153 5.78 -9.63 1.33
CA LEU A 153 4.38 -9.45 1.78
C LEU A 153 3.83 -10.68 2.51
N LEU A 154 4.57 -11.18 3.49
CA LEU A 154 4.26 -12.45 4.18
C LEU A 154 3.04 -12.35 5.13
N GLN A 155 2.67 -11.14 5.54
CA GLN A 155 1.55 -10.89 6.47
C GLN A 155 0.41 -10.09 5.81
N LEU A 156 0.49 -9.78 4.51
CA LEU A 156 -0.52 -8.96 3.84
C LEU A 156 -1.83 -9.75 3.74
N GLU A 157 -2.89 -9.22 4.35
CA GLU A 157 -4.23 -9.81 4.40
C GLU A 157 -5.18 -9.12 3.41
N GLU A 158 -5.06 -7.79 3.26
CA GLU A 158 -5.96 -6.98 2.44
C GLU A 158 -5.20 -6.00 1.53
N LEU A 159 -5.54 -6.03 0.23
CA LEU A 159 -5.09 -5.09 -0.77
C LEU A 159 -6.28 -4.37 -1.40
N LEU A 160 -6.44 -3.08 -1.10
CA LEU A 160 -7.53 -2.24 -1.58
C LEU A 160 -6.98 -1.16 -2.51
N VAL A 161 -7.33 -1.20 -3.78
CA VAL A 161 -6.83 -0.29 -4.81
C VAL A 161 -7.99 0.28 -5.60
N TYR A 162 -8.18 1.60 -5.57
CA TYR A 162 -9.28 2.20 -6.30
C TYR A 162 -8.97 3.58 -6.89
N ASP A 163 -9.58 3.87 -8.03
CA ASP A 163 -9.52 5.19 -8.67
C ASP A 163 -8.09 5.65 -9.05
N CYS A 164 -7.15 4.71 -9.27
CA CYS A 164 -5.80 4.98 -9.77
C CYS A 164 -5.75 4.80 -11.31
N SER A 165 -5.92 5.88 -12.06
CA SER A 165 -6.18 5.80 -13.52
C SER A 165 -5.02 5.25 -14.35
N SER A 166 -3.77 5.50 -13.95
CA SER A 166 -2.57 5.12 -14.72
C SER A 166 -1.88 3.85 -14.20
N LEU A 167 -2.50 3.15 -13.25
CA LEU A 167 -1.97 1.90 -12.73
C LEU A 167 -2.07 0.81 -13.80
N LYS A 168 -0.93 0.26 -14.23
CA LYS A 168 -0.86 -0.72 -15.34
C LYS A 168 -0.76 -2.16 -14.86
N THR A 169 -0.03 -2.37 -13.77
CA THR A 169 0.12 -3.67 -13.11
C THR A 169 0.13 -3.47 -11.60
N VAL A 170 -0.26 -4.47 -10.81
CA VAL A 170 -0.08 -4.40 -9.35
C VAL A 170 1.38 -4.66 -9.00
N ILE A 171 1.97 -5.69 -9.62
CA ILE A 171 3.35 -6.13 -9.40
C ILE A 171 4.13 -6.05 -10.73
N LYS A 172 5.24 -5.31 -10.75
CA LYS A 172 6.19 -5.27 -11.87
C LYS A 172 7.45 -6.09 -11.56
N PRO A 173 8.14 -6.62 -12.57
CA PRO A 173 9.47 -7.20 -12.41
C PRO A 173 10.47 -6.22 -11.78
N SER A 174 11.38 -6.73 -10.95
CA SER A 174 12.58 -6.00 -10.59
C SER A 174 13.62 -6.11 -11.72
N GLU A 175 14.57 -5.18 -11.77
CA GLU A 175 15.64 -5.23 -12.76
C GLU A 175 16.61 -6.37 -12.41
N GLY A 176 16.77 -7.33 -13.32
CA GLY A 176 17.74 -8.43 -13.19
C GLY A 176 17.26 -9.70 -12.47
N THR A 177 16.01 -9.76 -12.01
CA THR A 177 15.43 -11.01 -11.48
C THR A 177 14.89 -11.89 -12.60
N LEU A 178 15.29 -13.17 -12.59
CA LEU A 178 14.72 -14.20 -13.45
C LEU A 178 13.34 -14.57 -12.89
N GLU A 179 12.35 -14.65 -13.77
CA GLU A 179 10.99 -15.16 -13.64
C GLU A 179 10.70 -16.00 -12.38
N GLU A 180 10.56 -15.32 -11.24
CA GLU A 180 10.38 -15.93 -9.93
C GLU A 180 8.90 -16.07 -9.60
N LYS A 181 8.56 -17.22 -9.05
CA LYS A 181 7.26 -17.47 -8.45
C LYS A 181 7.10 -16.60 -7.20
N ILE A 182 6.07 -15.75 -7.19
CA ILE A 182 5.75 -14.88 -6.06
C ILE A 182 4.67 -15.55 -5.22
N ILE A 183 4.87 -15.69 -3.91
CA ILE A 183 3.87 -16.26 -3.01
C ILE A 183 3.48 -15.19 -1.98
N ILE A 184 2.19 -14.86 -1.91
CA ILE A 184 1.63 -13.93 -0.93
C ILE A 184 0.68 -14.74 -0.01
N PRO A 185 1.22 -15.37 1.04
CA PRO A 185 0.56 -16.50 1.69
C PRO A 185 -0.69 -16.12 2.49
N GLN A 186 -0.77 -14.89 3.01
CA GLN A 186 -1.86 -14.43 3.88
C GLN A 186 -2.88 -13.55 3.16
N LEU A 187 -2.75 -13.31 1.86
CA LEU A 187 -3.62 -12.38 1.15
C LEU A 187 -5.00 -13.00 0.96
N ARG A 188 -5.99 -12.46 1.68
CA ARG A 188 -7.37 -12.95 1.71
C ARG A 188 -8.27 -12.12 0.81
N HIS A 189 -8.06 -10.80 0.79
CA HIS A 189 -8.97 -9.87 0.14
C HIS A 189 -8.23 -8.95 -0.83
N ILE A 190 -8.67 -8.95 -2.09
CA ILE A 190 -8.22 -8.02 -3.12
C ILE A 190 -9.43 -7.25 -3.64
N LEU A 191 -9.36 -5.92 -3.60
CA LEU A 191 -10.31 -5.04 -4.25
C LEU A 191 -9.58 -4.15 -5.26
N LEU A 192 -9.97 -4.25 -6.52
CA LEU A 192 -9.48 -3.46 -7.64
C LEU A 192 -10.67 -2.73 -8.26
N ARG A 193 -10.77 -1.41 -8.08
CA ARG A 193 -11.94 -0.64 -8.54
C ARG A 193 -11.56 0.57 -9.38
N ARG A 194 -12.23 0.77 -10.52
CA ARG A 194 -12.08 1.96 -11.38
C ARG A 194 -10.63 2.19 -11.82
N LEU A 195 -9.95 1.12 -12.22
CA LEU A 195 -8.55 1.14 -12.67
C LEU A 195 -8.50 1.04 -14.20
N ARG A 196 -8.45 2.20 -14.88
CA ARG A 196 -8.66 2.30 -16.34
C ARG A 196 -7.57 1.64 -17.18
N GLU A 197 -6.31 1.74 -16.74
CA GLU A 197 -5.14 1.20 -17.46
C GLU A 197 -4.65 -0.14 -16.90
N LEU A 198 -5.30 -0.72 -15.89
CA LEU A 198 -4.80 -1.95 -15.26
C LEU A 198 -4.96 -3.10 -16.24
N LYS A 199 -3.84 -3.72 -16.63
CA LYS A 199 -3.79 -4.82 -17.61
C LYS A 199 -3.69 -6.19 -16.98
N SER A 200 -2.88 -6.33 -15.93
CA SER A 200 -2.64 -7.60 -15.25
C SER A 200 -2.31 -7.37 -13.78
N PHE A 201 -2.36 -8.43 -12.97
CA PHE A 201 -1.90 -8.35 -11.59
C PHE A 201 -0.37 -8.36 -11.51
N TYR A 202 0.26 -9.20 -12.34
CA TYR A 202 1.71 -9.30 -12.48
C TYR A 202 2.11 -9.21 -13.96
N SER A 203 3.30 -8.68 -14.25
CA SER A 203 3.76 -8.46 -15.63
C SER A 203 5.14 -9.08 -15.93
N GLY A 204 5.55 -10.13 -15.22
CA GLY A 204 6.89 -10.72 -15.35
C GLY A 204 6.98 -11.99 -16.20
N GLY A 205 6.50 -11.93 -17.43
CA GLY A 205 6.71 -13.00 -18.40
C GLY A 205 6.09 -14.33 -17.95
N SER A 206 6.92 -15.38 -17.81
CA SER A 206 6.48 -16.71 -17.39
C SER A 206 6.28 -16.90 -15.88
N GLY A 207 6.68 -15.93 -15.06
CA GLY A 207 6.49 -15.98 -13.61
C GLY A 207 5.00 -15.97 -13.23
N SER A 208 4.68 -16.52 -12.06
CA SER A 208 3.31 -16.58 -11.53
C SER A 208 3.23 -15.99 -10.13
N VAL A 209 2.03 -15.52 -9.77
CA VAL A 209 1.69 -15.12 -8.41
C VAL A 209 0.79 -16.18 -7.81
N GLU A 210 1.05 -16.56 -6.57
CA GLU A 210 0.19 -17.47 -5.82
C GLU A 210 -0.26 -16.82 -4.52
N CYS A 211 -1.58 -16.79 -4.33
CA CYS A 211 -2.23 -16.28 -3.14
C CYS A 211 -3.04 -17.44 -2.53
N PRO A 212 -2.40 -18.37 -1.79
CA PRO A 212 -3.04 -19.61 -1.36
C PRO A 212 -4.21 -19.40 -0.38
N SER A 213 -4.26 -18.27 0.32
CA SER A 213 -5.33 -17.90 1.25
C SER A 213 -6.37 -16.94 0.66
N LEU A 214 -6.38 -16.74 -0.67
CA LEU A 214 -7.28 -15.77 -1.30
C LEU A 214 -8.74 -16.25 -1.21
N GLU A 215 -9.56 -15.45 -0.52
CA GLU A 215 -10.98 -15.70 -0.26
C GLU A 215 -11.88 -14.81 -1.14
N HIS A 216 -11.50 -13.54 -1.34
CA HIS A 216 -12.29 -12.57 -2.09
C HIS A 216 -11.44 -11.77 -3.09
N LEU A 217 -11.84 -11.81 -4.37
CA LEU A 217 -11.29 -10.99 -5.45
C LEU A 217 -12.40 -10.17 -6.09
N ASN A 218 -12.39 -8.86 -5.87
CA ASN A 218 -13.37 -7.93 -6.42
C ASN A 218 -12.70 -7.05 -7.47
N VAL A 219 -13.09 -7.20 -8.74
CA VAL A 219 -12.62 -6.37 -9.85
C VAL A 219 -13.81 -5.62 -10.44
N LEU A 220 -13.85 -4.30 -10.26
CA LEU A 220 -14.98 -3.45 -10.61
C LEU A 220 -14.52 -2.30 -11.51
N ASN A 221 -15.13 -2.13 -12.68
CA ASN A 221 -14.79 -1.04 -13.61
C ASN A 221 -13.30 -0.97 -14.00
N CYS A 222 -12.68 -2.12 -14.28
CA CYS A 222 -11.30 -2.24 -14.76
C CYS A 222 -11.29 -2.80 -16.21
N PRO A 223 -11.54 -1.96 -17.24
CA PRO A 223 -11.88 -2.42 -18.59
C PRO A 223 -10.72 -3.09 -19.35
N GLN A 224 -9.47 -2.81 -18.97
CA GLN A 224 -8.28 -3.40 -19.60
C GLN A 224 -7.75 -4.63 -18.86
N PHE A 225 -8.37 -5.03 -17.75
CA PHE A 225 -7.83 -6.08 -16.89
C PHE A 225 -8.05 -7.45 -17.54
N LEU A 226 -6.97 -8.04 -18.03
CA LEU A 226 -6.94 -9.37 -18.60
C LEU A 226 -6.63 -10.35 -17.46
N MET A 227 -7.67 -11.02 -16.97
CA MET A 227 -7.50 -12.06 -15.96
C MET A 227 -6.99 -13.33 -16.66
N SER A 228 -5.71 -13.67 -16.49
CA SER A 228 -5.25 -15.04 -16.74
C SER A 228 -5.54 -15.88 -15.50
N THR A 229 -6.24 -17.00 -15.68
CA THR A 229 -6.53 -17.97 -14.61
C THR A 229 -5.28 -18.60 -14.00
N SER A 230 -4.10 -18.35 -14.57
CA SER A 230 -2.78 -18.71 -14.04
C SER A 230 -2.28 -17.80 -12.93
N ASP A 231 -2.90 -16.63 -12.70
CA ASP A 231 -2.36 -15.61 -11.80
C ASP A 231 -2.75 -15.83 -10.33
N PHE A 232 -3.68 -16.75 -10.05
CA PHE A 232 -4.17 -17.03 -8.71
C PHE A 232 -4.59 -18.51 -8.56
N HIS A 233 -3.65 -19.40 -8.25
CA HIS A 233 -4.01 -20.74 -7.78
C HIS A 233 -4.46 -20.69 -6.31
N SER A 234 -5.77 -20.70 -6.05
CA SER A 234 -6.36 -20.87 -4.71
C SER A 234 -6.85 -22.32 -4.52
N GLN A 235 -6.56 -22.93 -3.37
CA GLN A 235 -6.92 -24.33 -3.04
C GLN A 235 -8.21 -24.45 -2.22
N LYS A 236 -8.95 -23.37 -1.98
CA LYS A 236 -10.21 -23.43 -1.22
C LYS A 236 -11.36 -22.84 -2.01
N GLN A 237 -12.20 -23.75 -2.53
CA GLN A 237 -13.50 -23.46 -3.11
C GLN A 237 -14.55 -24.00 -2.15
N ASP A 238 -15.15 -23.13 -1.34
CA ASP A 238 -16.40 -23.47 -0.66
C ASP A 238 -17.39 -22.30 -0.78
N GLN A 239 -18.57 -22.63 -1.30
CA GLN A 239 -19.73 -21.76 -1.31
C GLN A 239 -20.18 -21.52 0.14
N ALA A 240 -20.10 -20.28 0.62
CA ALA A 240 -20.77 -19.90 1.85
C ALA A 240 -21.34 -18.49 1.73
N ASN A 241 -22.66 -18.41 1.86
CA ASN A 241 -23.42 -17.19 2.04
C ASN A 241 -22.86 -16.39 3.24
N TRP A 242 -22.67 -15.09 3.02
CA TRP A 242 -22.12 -14.14 4.00
C TRP A 242 -22.98 -14.03 5.26
N TYR A 243 -22.32 -14.06 6.43
CA TYR A 243 -22.40 -13.08 7.54
C TYR A 243 -21.38 -13.51 8.61
N GLY A 244 -20.15 -12.99 8.54
CA GLY A 244 -19.08 -13.19 9.53
C GLY A 244 -18.38 -11.86 9.86
N PRO A 245 -17.58 -11.76 10.94
CA PRO A 245 -17.06 -10.48 11.43
C PRO A 245 -16.02 -9.92 10.45
N PHE A 246 -16.47 -8.99 9.61
CA PHE A 246 -15.63 -8.26 8.67
C PHE A 246 -14.61 -7.37 9.41
N SER A 247 -13.42 -7.22 8.83
CA SER A 247 -12.44 -6.21 9.23
C SER A 247 -13.08 -4.80 9.25
N PHE A 248 -12.75 -3.97 10.24
CA PHE A 248 -13.26 -2.59 10.37
C PHE A 248 -12.99 -1.74 9.10
N ALA A 249 -11.97 -2.07 8.31
CA ALA A 249 -11.69 -1.43 7.03
C ALA A 249 -12.72 -1.79 5.95
N PHE A 250 -13.25 -3.01 5.97
CA PHE A 250 -14.25 -3.51 5.02
C PHE A 250 -15.65 -2.96 5.33
N ILE A 251 -16.01 -2.82 6.62
CA ILE A 251 -17.28 -2.18 7.04
C ILE A 251 -17.30 -0.69 6.66
N SER A 252 -16.21 0.02 6.91
CA SER A 252 -16.09 1.43 6.52
C SER A 252 -16.20 1.64 5.01
N LEU A 253 -15.89 0.61 4.21
CA LEU A 253 -16.01 0.65 2.76
C LEU A 253 -17.44 0.32 2.29
N LEU A 254 -18.17 -0.57 2.98
CA LEU A 254 -19.59 -0.81 2.70
C LEU A 254 -20.45 0.44 2.97
N ASP A 255 -20.11 1.23 3.99
CA ASP A 255 -20.75 2.54 4.25
C ASP A 255 -20.45 3.58 3.14
N LEU A 256 -19.37 3.40 2.37
CA LEU A 256 -19.02 4.23 1.21
C LEU A 256 -19.53 3.66 -0.13
N LEU A 257 -19.99 2.40 -0.15
CA LEU A 257 -20.42 1.66 -1.35
C LEU A 257 -21.95 1.59 -1.47
N ASN A 258 -22.62 2.75 -1.35
CA ASN A 258 -24.01 2.90 -1.77
C ASN A 258 -24.13 2.91 -3.33
N ASP A 259 -23.46 1.97 -4.00
CA ASP A 259 -23.38 1.86 -5.46
C ASP A 259 -23.83 0.44 -5.85
N SER A 260 -24.99 0.35 -6.48
CA SER A 260 -25.82 -0.86 -6.64
C SER A 260 -25.34 -1.87 -7.69
N ASN A 261 -24.03 -1.97 -7.94
CA ASN A 261 -23.46 -2.93 -8.91
C ASN A 261 -22.16 -3.54 -8.39
N ILE A 262 -22.28 -4.55 -7.52
CA ILE A 262 -21.17 -5.42 -7.13
C ILE A 262 -21.22 -6.67 -8.02
N HIS A 263 -20.28 -6.79 -8.96
CA HIS A 263 -20.00 -8.08 -9.60
C HIS A 263 -18.98 -8.84 -8.77
N LEU A 264 -19.46 -9.86 -8.05
CA LEU A 264 -18.64 -10.82 -7.33
C LEU A 264 -17.98 -11.77 -8.34
N ILE A 265 -16.65 -11.78 -8.40
CA ILE A 265 -15.91 -12.78 -9.18
C ILE A 265 -15.26 -13.72 -8.17
N ILE A 266 -15.93 -14.85 -7.91
CA ILE A 266 -15.32 -15.96 -7.20
C ILE A 266 -14.35 -16.66 -8.16
N PRO A 267 -13.08 -16.87 -7.80
CA PRO A 267 -12.16 -17.66 -8.62
C PRO A 267 -12.72 -19.09 -8.78
N GLY A 268 -13.27 -19.42 -9.96
CA GLY A 268 -13.78 -20.76 -10.27
C GLY A 268 -15.11 -20.86 -11.02
N ILE A 269 -15.80 -19.77 -11.35
CA ILE A 269 -17.03 -19.84 -12.18
C ILE A 269 -16.91 -18.89 -13.38
N LEU A 270 -16.37 -19.41 -14.49
CA LEU A 270 -16.75 -18.90 -15.81
C LEU A 270 -18.14 -19.47 -16.12
N ARG A 271 -19.19 -18.70 -15.83
CA ARG A 271 -20.41 -18.77 -16.62
C ARG A 271 -20.61 -17.41 -17.25
N GLU A 272 -20.53 -17.39 -18.59
CA GLU A 272 -21.10 -16.32 -19.40
C GLU A 272 -22.52 -16.04 -18.91
N VAL A 273 -22.75 -14.92 -18.22
CA VAL A 273 -24.08 -14.34 -18.18
C VAL A 273 -24.21 -13.56 -19.48
N ARG A 274 -24.59 -14.28 -20.55
CA ARG A 274 -25.25 -13.62 -21.67
C ARG A 274 -26.50 -12.99 -21.10
N THR A 275 -26.57 -11.66 -21.09
CA THR A 275 -27.83 -10.95 -20.94
C THR A 275 -28.65 -11.18 -22.21
N SER A 276 -29.26 -12.36 -22.30
CA SER A 276 -30.51 -12.49 -23.04
C SER A 276 -31.56 -11.67 -22.31
N ASN A 277 -32.00 -10.60 -22.95
CA ASN A 277 -33.39 -10.18 -23.12
C ASN A 277 -33.36 -8.67 -23.41
N SER A 278 -34.10 -8.19 -24.38
CA SER A 278 -35.56 -8.30 -24.36
C SER A 278 -36.16 -7.71 -25.68
N PRO A 279 -37.48 -7.49 -25.80
CA PRO A 279 -38.37 -8.30 -26.65
C PRO A 279 -39.17 -7.44 -27.65
N VAL A 280 -40.12 -8.12 -28.33
CA VAL A 280 -41.13 -7.69 -29.34
C VAL A 280 -40.64 -7.77 -30.78
#